data_AF-A0A520R5R0-F1
#
_entry.id   AF-A0A520R5R0-F1
#
_cell.length_a   1.000
_cell.length_b   1.000
_cell.length_c   1.000
_cell.angle_alpha   90.00
_cell.angle_beta   90.00
_cell.angle_gamma   90.00
#
_symmetry.space_group_name_H-M   'P 1'
#
loop_
_entity.id
_entity.type
_entity.pdbx_description
1 polymer ?
#
loop_
_entity_poly.entity_id
_entity_poly.type
_entity_poly.pdbx_seq_one_letter_code
_entity_poly.pdbx_strand_id
1 'polypeptide(L)'
;MANDPFARPETAPARDQLSELNRAAVQRQRMAHGLCDLLVMPTGKISVGQRAFAGDILLEIIATVEIHIRIDVATRLAGVRNCPPALQRAILKDEPEVACIFLENAPHIDDALLAECARNGSAAHRLALARRSDLSANVADVLLEFDEPATTTLLLRRTEFTLSPQAIDTLLARSVTDPER
;
A
#
# COMPACT_ATOMS: atom_id res chain seq x y z
N MET A 1 54.26 4.54 -39.01
CA MET A 1 53.49 5.14 -37.90
C MET A 1 52.22 5.74 -38.51
N ALA A 2 51.15 4.97 -38.60
CA ALA A 2 49.86 5.43 -39.12
C ALA A 2 48.90 5.56 -37.93
N ASN A 3 48.48 6.78 -37.63
CA ASN A 3 47.49 7.09 -36.61
C ASN A 3 46.12 6.93 -37.25
N ASP A 4 45.34 5.95 -36.78
CA ASP A 4 44.05 5.60 -37.35
C ASP A 4 42.97 6.64 -36.93
N PRO A 5 42.39 7.41 -37.87
CA PRO A 5 41.50 8.53 -37.53
C PRO A 5 40.06 8.10 -37.18
N PHE A 6 39.79 6.79 -37.10
CA PHE A 6 38.47 6.23 -36.76
C PHE A 6 38.38 5.56 -35.38
N ALA A 7 39.33 5.82 -34.48
CA ALA A 7 39.19 5.44 -33.07
C ALA A 7 37.98 6.17 -32.45
N ARG A 8 36.81 5.53 -32.52
CA ARG A 8 35.58 6.01 -31.86
C ARG A 8 35.88 6.19 -30.37
N PRO A 9 35.53 7.34 -29.76
CA PRO A 9 35.71 7.50 -28.32
C PRO A 9 34.86 6.44 -27.60
N GLU A 10 35.55 5.77 -26.69
CA GLU A 10 35.10 4.71 -25.80
C GLU A 10 33.74 5.04 -25.15
N THR A 11 32.71 4.24 -25.45
CA THR A 11 31.40 4.29 -24.78
C THR A 11 31.45 3.69 -23.35
N ALA A 12 32.59 3.82 -22.66
CA ALA A 12 32.85 3.23 -21.34
C ALA A 12 32.05 3.84 -20.16
N PRO A 13 31.75 5.16 -20.07
CA PRO A 13 31.19 5.72 -18.83
C PRO A 13 29.74 5.28 -18.56
N ALA A 14 28.93 5.09 -19.61
CA ALA A 14 27.52 4.70 -19.45
C ALA A 14 27.36 3.26 -18.92
N ARG A 15 28.27 2.34 -19.29
CA ARG A 15 28.22 0.94 -18.85
C ARG A 15 28.59 0.79 -17.38
N ASP A 16 29.57 1.56 -16.92
CA ASP A 16 30.01 1.52 -15.52
C ASP A 16 28.93 2.10 -14.59
N GLN A 17 28.36 3.25 -14.97
CA GLN A 17 27.27 3.89 -14.23
C GLN A 17 26.00 3.02 -14.15
N LEU A 18 25.61 2.35 -15.23
CA LEU A 18 24.50 1.38 -15.21
C LEU A 18 24.78 0.22 -14.24
N SER A 19 26.04 -0.23 -14.15
CA SER A 19 26.44 -1.29 -13.25
C SER A 19 26.37 -0.87 -11.78
N GLU A 20 26.78 0.36 -11.46
CA GLU A 20 26.71 0.94 -10.11
C GLU A 20 25.26 1.13 -9.66
N LEU A 21 24.41 1.69 -10.53
CA LEU A 21 22.98 1.85 -10.25
C LEU A 21 22.30 0.50 -9.97
N ASN A 22 22.63 -0.52 -10.77
CA ASN A 22 22.12 -1.86 -10.57
C ASN A 22 22.59 -2.47 -9.22
N ARG A 23 23.86 -2.29 -8.87
CA ARG A 23 24.39 -2.74 -7.56
C ARG A 23 23.66 -2.07 -6.40
N ALA A 24 23.43 -0.76 -6.48
CA ALA A 24 22.70 -0.01 -5.46
C ALA A 24 21.24 -0.49 -5.35
N ALA A 25 20.57 -0.74 -6.48
CA ALA A 25 19.21 -1.29 -6.50
C ALA A 25 19.14 -2.67 -5.82
N VAL A 26 20.04 -3.59 -6.20
CA VAL A 26 20.14 -4.93 -5.59
C VAL A 26 20.43 -4.85 -4.09
N GLN A 27 21.28 -3.91 -3.65
CA GLN A 27 21.56 -3.73 -2.23
C GLN A 27 20.33 -3.23 -1.45
N ARG A 28 19.59 -2.26 -1.99
CA ARG A 28 18.35 -1.76 -1.39
C ARG A 28 17.30 -2.86 -1.28
N GLN A 29 17.13 -3.67 -2.32
CA GLN A 29 16.24 -4.83 -2.31
C GLN A 29 16.61 -5.81 -1.18
N ARG A 30 17.90 -6.16 -1.04
CA ARG A 30 18.36 -7.05 0.03
C ARG A 30 18.10 -6.47 1.41
N MET A 31 18.30 -5.16 1.59
CA MET A 31 18.01 -4.48 2.86
C MET A 31 16.50 -4.48 3.15
N ALA A 32 15.66 -4.18 2.16
CA ALA A 32 14.20 -4.21 2.31
C ALA A 32 13.72 -5.59 2.76
N HIS A 33 14.19 -6.66 2.10
CA HIS A 33 13.86 -8.03 2.48
C HIS A 33 14.38 -8.39 3.87
N GLY A 34 15.65 -8.09 4.18
CA GLY A 34 16.23 -8.40 5.49
C GLY A 34 15.52 -7.69 6.66
N LEU A 35 15.13 -6.43 6.48
CA LEU A 35 14.35 -5.68 7.47
C LEU A 35 12.92 -6.20 7.58
N CYS A 36 12.29 -6.51 6.45
CA CYS A 36 10.97 -7.14 6.44
C CYS A 36 10.99 -8.48 7.18
N ASP A 37 12.00 -9.32 6.95
CA ASP A 37 12.14 -10.61 7.62
C ASP A 37 12.28 -10.44 9.14
N LEU A 38 12.99 -9.39 9.59
CA LEU A 38 13.08 -9.03 11.00
C LEU A 38 11.70 -8.65 11.58
N LEU A 39 10.90 -7.87 10.85
CA LEU A 39 9.55 -7.48 11.26
C LEU A 39 8.56 -8.66 11.25
N VAL A 40 8.75 -9.66 10.39
CA VAL A 40 7.88 -10.85 10.34
C VAL A 40 8.14 -11.80 11.50
N MET A 41 9.29 -11.71 12.19
CA MET A 41 9.61 -12.59 13.31
C MET A 41 8.56 -12.50 14.44
N PRO A 42 8.24 -13.62 15.12
CA PRO A 42 7.33 -13.62 16.26
C PRO A 42 7.78 -12.71 17.40
N THR A 43 6.81 -12.23 18.18
CA THR A 43 7.06 -11.46 19.41
C THR A 43 7.97 -12.25 20.36
N GLY A 44 9.03 -11.59 20.86
CA GLY A 44 10.02 -12.20 21.77
C GLY A 44 11.34 -12.61 21.11
N LYS A 45 11.41 -12.67 19.77
CA LYS A 45 12.69 -12.85 19.06
C LYS A 45 13.48 -11.55 18.87
N ILE A 46 12.77 -10.43 18.85
CA ILE A 46 13.34 -9.08 18.81
C ILE A 46 12.67 -8.20 19.84
N SER A 47 13.42 -7.22 20.35
CA SER A 47 12.87 -6.22 21.26
C SER A 47 11.92 -5.27 20.52
N VAL A 48 11.04 -4.61 21.27
CA VAL A 48 10.13 -3.59 20.73
C VAL A 48 10.92 -2.46 20.08
N GLY A 49 12.03 -2.04 20.68
CA GLY A 49 12.91 -1.01 20.13
C GLY A 49 13.59 -1.43 18.82
N GLN A 50 14.08 -2.67 18.74
CA GLN A 50 14.66 -3.21 17.50
C GLN A 50 13.63 -3.28 16.37
N ARG A 51 12.38 -3.65 16.70
CA ARG A 51 11.27 -3.67 15.74
C ARG A 51 10.92 -2.27 15.23
N ALA A 52 10.84 -1.29 16.13
CA ALA A 52 10.58 0.10 15.75
C ALA A 52 11.69 0.62 14.83
N PHE A 53 12.94 0.45 15.23
CA PHE A 53 14.11 0.86 14.45
C PHE A 53 14.17 0.21 13.05
N ALA A 54 13.90 -1.10 12.97
CA ALA A 54 13.82 -1.79 11.70
C ALA A 54 12.67 -1.27 10.81
N GLY A 55 11.56 -0.91 11.44
CA GLY A 55 10.41 -0.29 10.79
C GLY A 55 10.74 1.07 10.18
N ASP A 56 11.43 1.92 10.93
CA ASP A 56 11.81 3.27 10.50
C ASP A 56 12.78 3.20 9.32
N ILE A 57 13.78 2.31 9.37
CA ILE A 57 14.72 2.13 8.24
C ILE A 57 13.98 1.54 7.03
N LEU A 58 13.10 0.56 7.23
CA LEU A 58 12.35 -0.04 6.12
C LEU A 58 11.45 1.01 5.44
N LEU A 59 10.89 1.95 6.20
CA LEU A 59 10.07 3.03 5.68
C LEU A 59 10.84 3.93 4.71
N GLU A 60 12.11 4.23 4.99
CA GLU A 60 12.95 4.99 4.08
C GLU A 60 13.33 4.19 2.83
N ILE A 61 13.65 2.91 3.00
CA ILE A 61 14.10 2.05 1.90
C ILE A 61 12.95 1.73 0.94
N ILE A 62 11.75 1.46 1.46
CA ILE A 62 10.62 1.01 0.64
C ILE A 62 10.22 2.06 -0.41
N ALA A 63 10.43 3.35 -0.13
CA ALA A 63 10.17 4.44 -1.08
C ALA A 63 11.14 4.44 -2.29
N THR A 64 12.24 3.71 -2.21
CA THR A 64 13.33 3.72 -3.21
C THR A 64 13.52 2.40 -3.96
N VAL A 65 12.73 1.38 -3.62
CA VAL A 65 12.74 0.08 -4.30
C VAL A 65 11.63 -0.01 -5.35
N GLU A 66 11.83 -0.93 -6.29
CA GLU A 66 10.87 -1.21 -7.33
C GLU A 66 9.56 -1.76 -6.78
N ILE A 67 8.48 -1.55 -7.53
CA ILE A 67 7.13 -1.89 -7.09
C ILE A 67 6.96 -3.37 -6.73
N HIS A 68 7.61 -4.28 -7.47
CA HIS A 68 7.53 -5.71 -7.18
C HIS A 68 8.10 -6.07 -5.80
N ILE A 69 9.11 -5.33 -5.32
CA ILE A 69 9.65 -5.48 -3.97
C ILE A 69 8.70 -4.92 -2.92
N ARG A 70 8.03 -3.79 -3.21
CA ARG A 70 7.02 -3.23 -2.31
C ARG A 70 5.83 -4.18 -2.15
N ILE A 71 5.40 -4.84 -3.23
CA ILE A 71 4.37 -5.90 -3.20
C ILE A 71 4.82 -7.06 -2.31
N ASP A 72 6.05 -7.55 -2.47
CA ASP A 72 6.58 -8.64 -1.64
C ASP A 72 6.59 -8.25 -0.14
N VAL A 73 7.03 -7.04 0.16
CA VAL A 73 7.06 -6.51 1.54
C VAL A 73 5.64 -6.37 2.09
N ALA A 74 4.70 -5.77 1.34
CA ALA A 74 3.31 -5.63 1.75
C ALA A 74 2.65 -6.98 2.02
N THR A 75 2.88 -7.96 1.14
CA THR A 75 2.37 -9.34 1.29
C THR A 75 2.85 -9.97 2.60
N ARG A 76 4.15 -9.86 2.89
CA ARG A 76 4.75 -10.42 4.11
C ARG A 76 4.27 -9.70 5.37
N LEU A 77 4.14 -8.38 5.32
CA LEU A 77 3.73 -7.57 6.46
C LEU A 77 2.23 -7.66 6.76
N ALA A 78 1.39 -8.03 5.80
CA ALA A 78 -0.06 -8.11 6.01
C ALA A 78 -0.46 -9.07 7.15
N GLY A 79 0.29 -10.17 7.32
CA GLY A 79 0.08 -11.12 8.42
C GLY A 79 0.70 -10.71 9.77
N VAL A 80 1.41 -9.59 9.84
CA VAL A 80 2.17 -9.18 11.03
C VAL A 80 1.30 -8.33 11.94
N ARG A 81 0.88 -8.91 13.08
CA ARG A 81 0.02 -8.24 14.07
C ARG A 81 0.57 -6.91 14.59
N ASN A 82 1.90 -6.83 14.77
CA ASN A 82 2.57 -5.67 15.34
C ASN A 82 3.39 -4.93 14.27
N CYS A 83 2.80 -4.74 13.08
CA CYS A 83 3.40 -3.92 12.03
C CYS A 83 3.44 -2.44 12.47
N PRO A 84 4.59 -1.76 12.41
CA PRO A 84 4.70 -0.35 12.80
C PRO A 84 3.67 0.55 12.10
N PRO A 85 2.94 1.43 12.81
CA PRO A 85 1.87 2.25 12.22
C PRO A 85 2.31 3.13 11.04
N ALA A 86 3.55 3.65 11.08
CA ALA A 86 4.11 4.45 10.00
C ALA A 86 4.26 3.64 8.70
N LEU A 87 4.68 2.37 8.80
CA LEU A 87 4.76 1.46 7.65
C LEU A 87 3.38 1.10 7.12
N GLN A 88 2.41 0.79 7.98
CA GLN A 88 1.03 0.54 7.54
C GLN A 88 0.50 1.73 6.74
N ARG A 89 0.68 2.95 7.25
CA ARG A 89 0.25 4.17 6.57
C ARG A 89 0.95 4.36 5.23
N ALA A 90 2.25 4.07 5.14
CA ALA A 90 2.99 4.20 3.89
C ALA A 90 2.49 3.20 2.84
N ILE A 91 2.30 1.94 3.22
CA ILE A 91 1.80 0.88 2.32
C ILE A 91 0.38 1.22 1.80
N LEU A 92 -0.49 1.74 2.67
CA LEU A 92 -1.86 2.10 2.31
C LEU A 92 -1.98 3.35 1.43
N LYS A 93 -0.91 4.14 1.33
CA LYS A 93 -0.82 5.32 0.45
C LYS A 93 -0.03 5.05 -0.83
N ASP A 94 0.52 3.85 -0.98
CA ASP A 94 1.29 3.45 -2.16
C ASP A 94 0.36 3.21 -3.36
N GLU A 95 0.93 2.73 -4.46
CA GLU A 95 0.19 2.33 -5.64
C GLU A 95 -0.87 1.26 -5.30
N PRO A 96 -2.02 1.25 -6.00
CA PRO A 96 -3.10 0.31 -5.74
C PRO A 96 -2.64 -1.15 -5.70
N GLU A 97 -1.68 -1.53 -6.54
CA GLU A 97 -1.13 -2.88 -6.64
C GLU A 97 -0.46 -3.34 -5.34
N VAL A 98 0.10 -2.41 -4.56
CA VAL A 98 0.73 -2.68 -3.26
C VAL A 98 -0.31 -2.59 -2.15
N ALA A 99 -1.09 -1.51 -2.14
CA ALA A 99 -2.05 -1.23 -1.07
C ALA A 99 -3.18 -2.26 -1.00
N CYS A 100 -3.71 -2.72 -2.15
CA CYS A 100 -4.81 -3.69 -2.18
C CYS A 100 -4.40 -5.02 -1.54
N ILE A 101 -3.17 -5.49 -1.77
CA ILE A 101 -2.65 -6.70 -1.12
C ILE A 101 -2.68 -6.57 0.40
N PHE A 102 -2.24 -5.42 0.92
CA PHE A 102 -2.24 -5.17 2.36
C PHE A 102 -3.66 -5.03 2.91
N LEU A 103 -4.53 -4.30 2.20
CA LEU A 103 -5.93 -4.11 2.56
C LEU A 103 -6.73 -5.41 2.59
N GLU A 104 -6.44 -6.38 1.73
CA GLU A 104 -7.17 -7.65 1.69
C GLU A 104 -6.70 -8.63 2.77
N ASN A 105 -5.41 -8.59 3.12
CA ASN A 105 -4.79 -9.63 3.95
C ASN A 105 -4.51 -9.19 5.39
N ALA A 106 -4.58 -7.89 5.72
CA ALA A 106 -4.30 -7.39 7.07
C ALA A 106 -5.60 -7.16 7.89
N PRO A 107 -5.90 -8.00 8.90
CA PRO A 107 -7.15 -7.94 9.68
C PRO A 107 -7.15 -6.93 10.85
N HIS A 108 -6.08 -6.17 11.03
CA HIS A 108 -5.87 -5.32 12.21
C HIS A 108 -5.40 -3.91 11.84
N ILE A 109 -6.05 -3.31 10.84
CA ILE A 109 -5.83 -1.91 10.47
C ILE A 109 -6.81 -1.06 11.26
N ASP A 110 -6.32 0.01 11.88
CA ASP A 110 -7.16 0.95 12.62
C ASP A 110 -8.14 1.69 11.69
N ASP A 111 -9.37 1.89 12.14
CA ASP A 111 -10.43 2.58 11.41
C ASP A 111 -10.01 3.98 10.96
N ALA A 112 -9.26 4.69 11.81
CA ALA A 112 -8.73 6.01 11.47
C ALA A 112 -7.83 5.95 10.23
N LEU A 113 -7.05 4.88 10.09
CA LEU A 113 -6.16 4.68 8.96
C LEU A 113 -6.89 4.18 7.72
N LEU A 114 -7.92 3.32 7.88
CA LEU A 114 -8.81 2.92 6.80
C LEU A 114 -9.57 4.12 6.22
N ALA A 115 -10.09 5.00 7.08
CA ALA A 115 -10.75 6.24 6.67
C ALA A 115 -9.78 7.22 5.99
N GLU A 116 -8.54 7.32 6.48
CA GLU A 116 -7.48 8.10 5.81
C GLU A 116 -7.19 7.55 4.40
N CYS A 117 -7.12 6.22 4.25
CA CYS A 117 -6.93 5.55 2.96
C CYS A 117 -8.13 5.77 2.02
N ALA A 118 -9.37 5.69 2.53
CA ALA A 118 -10.57 5.94 1.75
C ALA A 118 -10.59 7.36 1.14
N ARG A 119 -10.19 8.36 1.94
CA ARG A 119 -10.19 9.77 1.52
C ARG A 119 -9.09 10.14 0.54
N ASN A 120 -7.89 9.61 0.75
CA ASN A 120 -6.71 9.99 -0.03
C ASN A 120 -6.39 9.00 -1.16
N GLY A 121 -6.96 7.79 -1.12
CA GLY A 121 -6.72 6.74 -2.08
C GLY A 121 -7.51 6.91 -3.38
N SER A 122 -7.17 6.07 -4.36
CA SER A 122 -7.91 5.95 -5.62
C SER A 122 -9.17 5.08 -5.47
N ALA A 123 -10.01 5.04 -6.51
CA ALA A 123 -11.18 4.16 -6.56
C ALA A 123 -10.83 2.68 -6.31
N ALA A 124 -9.64 2.24 -6.74
CA ALA A 124 -9.16 0.87 -6.48
C ALA A 124 -8.95 0.61 -4.98
N HIS A 125 -8.41 1.60 -4.25
CA HIS A 125 -8.24 1.49 -2.79
C HIS A 125 -9.60 1.38 -2.08
N ARG A 126 -10.56 2.23 -2.47
CA ARG A 126 -11.92 2.22 -1.93
C ARG A 126 -12.66 0.91 -2.22
N LEU A 127 -12.48 0.36 -3.42
CA LEU A 127 -13.04 -0.94 -3.77
C LEU A 127 -12.43 -2.07 -2.92
N ALA A 128 -11.13 -2.06 -2.68
CA ALA A 128 -10.47 -3.02 -1.81
C ALA A 128 -10.94 -2.88 -0.36
N LEU A 129 -11.08 -1.66 0.15
CA LEU A 129 -11.67 -1.38 1.47
C LEU A 129 -13.08 -1.96 1.62
N ALA A 130 -13.95 -1.76 0.61
CA ALA A 130 -15.32 -2.28 0.63
C ALA A 130 -15.40 -3.81 0.66
N ARG A 131 -14.37 -4.52 0.21
CA ARG A 131 -14.29 -5.99 0.24
C ARG A 131 -13.84 -6.57 1.59
N ARG A 132 -13.31 -5.75 2.49
CA ARG A 132 -12.78 -6.20 3.79
C ARG A 132 -13.87 -6.74 4.71
N SER A 133 -13.74 -7.93 5.27
CA SER A 133 -14.76 -8.51 6.16
C SER A 133 -14.96 -7.74 7.48
N ASP A 134 -13.95 -7.00 7.94
CA ASP A 134 -13.90 -6.30 9.23
C ASP A 134 -14.17 -4.78 9.12
N LEU A 135 -14.78 -4.33 8.02
CA LEU A 135 -15.09 -2.92 7.80
C LEU A 135 -16.12 -2.39 8.80
N SER A 136 -15.83 -1.25 9.43
CA SER A 136 -16.78 -0.58 10.33
C SER A 136 -17.75 0.34 9.58
N ALA A 137 -18.89 0.63 10.22
CA ALA A 137 -19.91 1.54 9.67
C ALA A 137 -19.33 2.94 9.38
N ASN A 138 -18.44 3.45 10.23
CA ASN A 138 -17.81 4.76 10.05
C ASN A 138 -16.99 4.82 8.75
N VAL A 139 -16.22 3.77 8.45
CA VAL A 139 -15.44 3.72 7.21
C VAL A 139 -16.36 3.51 6.01
N ALA A 140 -17.41 2.69 6.15
CA ALA A 140 -18.41 2.49 5.10
C ALA A 140 -19.10 3.81 4.70
N ASP A 141 -19.48 4.64 5.66
CA ASP A 141 -20.08 5.95 5.39
C ASP A 141 -19.12 6.86 4.59
N VAL A 142 -17.84 6.91 4.98
CA VAL A 142 -16.82 7.65 4.24
C VAL A 142 -16.67 7.14 2.82
N LEU A 143 -16.73 5.83 2.59
CA LEU A 143 -16.67 5.25 1.25
C LEU A 143 -17.86 5.66 0.38
N LEU A 144 -19.05 5.78 0.97
CA LEU A 144 -20.26 6.19 0.27
C LEU A 144 -20.22 7.65 -0.17
N GLU A 145 -19.48 8.53 0.51
CA GLU A 145 -19.32 9.94 0.11
C GLU A 145 -18.79 10.09 -1.33
N PHE A 146 -17.97 9.15 -1.83
CA PHE A 146 -17.30 9.24 -3.13
C PHE A 146 -18.16 8.85 -4.34
N ASP A 147 -19.37 8.34 -4.12
CA ASP A 147 -20.33 7.99 -5.17
C ASP A 147 -19.83 7.01 -6.25
N GLU A 148 -19.09 5.99 -5.82
CA GLU A 148 -18.58 4.97 -6.71
C GLU A 148 -19.55 3.80 -6.80
N PRO A 149 -20.16 3.51 -7.97
CA PRO A 149 -21.25 2.54 -8.08
C PRO A 149 -20.82 1.11 -7.68
N ALA A 150 -19.58 0.73 -8.02
CA ALA A 150 -19.03 -0.57 -7.65
C ALA A 150 -18.86 -0.71 -6.13
N THR A 151 -18.32 0.32 -5.47
CA THR A 151 -18.12 0.39 -4.02
C THR A 151 -19.47 0.40 -3.30
N THR A 152 -20.40 1.26 -3.71
CA THR A 152 -21.76 1.35 -3.14
C THR A 152 -22.52 0.03 -3.26
N THR A 153 -22.48 -0.63 -4.43
CA THR A 153 -23.17 -1.91 -4.63
C THR A 153 -22.62 -3.01 -3.71
N LEU A 154 -21.32 -3.03 -3.46
CA LEU A 154 -20.72 -3.97 -2.51
C LEU A 154 -21.18 -3.68 -1.09
N LEU A 155 -21.14 -2.41 -0.66
CA LEU A 155 -21.54 -2.02 0.71
C LEU A 155 -23.02 -2.31 0.96
N LEU A 156 -23.91 -2.04 0.00
CA LEU A 156 -25.35 -2.30 0.12
C LEU A 156 -25.71 -3.79 0.24
N ARG A 157 -24.84 -4.70 -0.23
CA ARG A 157 -25.05 -6.15 -0.11
C ARG A 157 -24.66 -6.70 1.26
N ARG A 158 -24.04 -5.88 2.10
CA ARG A 158 -23.50 -6.30 3.40
C ARG A 158 -24.53 -6.13 4.49
N THR A 159 -24.65 -7.15 5.32
CA THR A 159 -25.54 -7.15 6.49
C THR A 159 -24.76 -7.07 7.80
N GLU A 160 -23.43 -6.98 7.75
CA GLU A 160 -22.59 -7.02 8.95
C GLU A 160 -22.52 -5.68 9.70
N PHE A 161 -22.91 -4.57 9.07
CA PHE A 161 -22.93 -3.25 9.68
C PHE A 161 -24.17 -2.45 9.27
N THR A 162 -24.59 -1.55 10.14
CA THR A 162 -25.71 -0.64 9.89
C THR A 162 -25.16 0.69 9.41
N LEU A 163 -25.57 1.13 8.22
CA LEU A 163 -25.24 2.46 7.69
C LEU A 163 -25.82 3.55 8.59
N SER A 164 -25.13 4.68 8.71
CA SER A 164 -25.69 5.81 9.46
C SER A 164 -26.90 6.42 8.74
N PRO A 165 -27.79 7.12 9.46
CA PRO A 165 -28.88 7.85 8.83
C PRO A 165 -28.41 8.83 7.76
N GLN A 166 -27.25 9.49 7.97
CA GLN A 166 -26.67 10.43 7.00
C GLN A 166 -26.25 9.73 5.71
N ALA A 167 -25.68 8.53 5.80
CA ALA A 167 -25.33 7.74 4.63
C ALA A 167 -26.57 7.29 3.85
N ILE A 168 -27.63 6.90 4.55
CA ILE A 168 -28.91 6.54 3.93
C ILE A 168 -29.54 7.75 3.23
N ASP A 169 -29.57 8.92 3.89
CA ASP A 169 -30.08 10.17 3.29
C ASP A 169 -29.27 10.56 2.05
N THR A 170 -27.95 10.39 2.10
CA THR A 170 -27.06 10.64 0.96
C THR A 170 -27.38 9.70 -0.21
N LEU A 171 -27.61 8.42 0.05
CA LEU A 171 -28.00 7.45 -0.98
C LEU A 171 -29.37 7.74 -1.58
N LEU A 172 -30.35 8.13 -0.75
CA LEU A 172 -31.70 8.51 -1.20
C LEU A 172 -31.67 9.78 -2.05
N ALA A 173 -30.92 10.80 -1.64
CA ALA A 173 -30.76 12.03 -2.43
C ALA A 173 -30.18 11.73 -3.83
N ARG A 174 -29.27 10.77 -3.92
CA ARG A 174 -28.65 10.35 -5.19
C ARG A 174 -29.59 9.52 -6.05
N SER A 175 -30.34 8.57 -5.49
CA SER A 175 -31.28 7.74 -6.25
C SER A 175 -32.43 8.54 -6.86
N VAL A 176 -32.87 9.62 -6.20
CA VAL A 176 -33.87 10.54 -6.75
C VAL A 176 -33.33 11.33 -7.95
N THR A 177 -32.02 11.55 -8.00
CA THR A 177 -31.36 12.33 -9.06
C THR A 177 -30.95 11.48 -10.27
N ASP A 178 -30.84 10.15 -10.09
CA ASP A 178 -30.38 9.19 -11.10
C ASP A 178 -31.46 8.12 -11.38
N PRO A 179 -32.56 8.45 -12.10
CA PRO A 179 -33.69 7.53 -12.32
C PRO A 179 -33.41 6.38 -13.31
N GLU A 180 -32.22 6.30 -13.93
CA GLU A 180 -31.90 5.31 -14.97
C GLU A 180 -30.55 4.58 -14.78
N ARG A 181 -30.37 3.90 -13.63
CA ARG A 181 -29.30 2.87 -13.48
C ARG A 181 -29.85 1.48 -13.26
#